data_AF-A0A3A9UUA0-F1
#
_entry.id   AF-A0A3A9UUA0-F1
#
_cell.length_a   1.000
_cell.length_b   1.000
_cell.length_c   1.000
_cell.angle_alpha   90.00
_cell.angle_beta   90.00
_cell.angle_gamma   90.00
#
_symmetry.space_group_name_H-M   'P 1'
#
loop_
_entity.id
_entity.type
_entity.pdbx_description
1 polymer ?
#
loop_
_entity_poly.entity_id
_entity_poly.type
_entity_poly.pdbx_seq_one_letter_code
_entity_poly.pdbx_strand_id
1 'polypeptide(L)' 'MQACAFVTSNADIPALVKSQFERVYSAANLSCYFSDSENDALDWLASLGCFLEVD' A
#
# COMPACT_ATOMS: atom_id res chain seq x y z
N MET A 1 -9.65 2.72 -8.90
CA MET A 1 -8.88 2.40 -7.67
C MET A 1 -7.55 3.13 -7.74
N GLN A 2 -7.26 4.02 -6.78
CA GLN A 2 -6.06 4.89 -6.79
C GLN A 2 -5.10 4.60 -5.63
N ALA A 3 -5.30 3.51 -4.89
CA ALA A 3 -4.50 3.20 -3.72
C ALA A 3 -4.11 1.71 -3.69
N CYS A 4 -2.86 1.41 -3.35
CA CYS A 4 -2.38 0.06 -3.08
C CYS A 4 -1.72 0.01 -1.70
N ALA A 5 -2.11 -0.95 -0.87
CA ALA A 5 -1.40 -1.28 0.35
C ALA A 5 -0.66 -2.62 0.17
N PHE A 6 0.60 -2.67 0.63
CA PHE A 6 1.47 -3.83 0.56
C PHE A 6 1.78 -4.29 1.98
N VAL A 7 1.36 -5.49 2.35
CA VAL A 7 1.70 -6.09 3.65
C VAL A 7 3.04 -6.81 3.53
N THR A 8 4.05 -6.34 4.27
CA THR A 8 5.45 -6.75 4.10
C THR A 8 6.09 -7.36 5.35
N SER A 9 5.29 -7.72 6.35
CA SER A 9 5.74 -8.25 7.64
C SER A 9 6.70 -9.43 7.57
N ASN A 10 6.50 -10.32 6.60
CA ASN A 10 7.31 -11.53 6.39
C ASN A 10 8.21 -11.43 5.15
N ALA A 11 8.37 -10.24 4.57
CA ALA A 11 9.15 -10.02 3.37
C ALA A 11 10.39 -9.19 3.68
N ASP A 12 11.58 -9.72 3.39
CA ASP A 12 12.81 -8.94 3.43
C ASP A 12 12.89 -8.07 2.17
N ILE A 13 12.27 -6.88 2.24
CA ILE A 13 12.25 -5.91 1.14
C ILE A 13 13.31 -4.84 1.42
N PRO A 14 14.37 -4.78 0.60
CA PRO A 14 15.39 -3.75 0.76
C PRO A 14 14.77 -2.35 0.69
N ALA A 15 15.25 -1.44 1.54
CA ALA A 15 14.76 -0.05 1.58
C ALA A 15 14.81 0.66 0.21
N LEU A 16 15.80 0.31 -0.62
CA LEU A 16 15.90 0.80 -2.00
C LEU A 16 14.68 0.40 -2.83
N VAL A 17 14.19 -0.82 -2.70
CA VAL A 17 13.03 -1.32 -3.46
C VAL A 17 11.76 -0.58 -3.04
N LYS A 18 11.53 -0.40 -1.73
CA LYS A 18 10.40 0.42 -1.23
C LYS A 18 10.44 1.83 -1.81
N SER A 19 11.61 2.48 -1.78
CA SER A 19 11.79 3.83 -2.33
C SER A 19 11.55 3.91 -3.85
N GLN A 20 11.97 2.91 -4.64
CA GLN A 20 11.68 2.90 -6.08
C GLN A 20 10.18 2.74 -6.36
N PHE A 21 9.49 1.89 -5.59
CA PHE A 21 8.04 1.74 -5.69
C PHE A 21 7.32 3.06 -5.40
N GLU A 22 7.62 3.70 -4.28
CA GLU A 22 7.01 4.98 -3.89
C GLU A 22 7.21 6.05 -4.96
N ARG A 23 8.41 6.12 -5.55
CA ARG A 23 8.72 7.06 -6.64
C ARG A 23 7.85 6.83 -7.88
N VAL A 24 7.70 5.57 -8.31
CA VAL A 24 6.91 5.23 -9.50
C VAL A 24 5.43 5.50 -9.26
N TYR A 25 4.90 5.12 -8.10
CA TYR A 25 3.50 5.35 -7.73
C TYR A 25 3.20 6.85 -7.63
N SER A 26 4.07 7.62 -6.98
CA SER A 26 3.95 9.08 -6.91
C SER A 26 3.95 9.72 -8.30
N ALA A 27 4.85 9.31 -9.20
CA ALA A 27 4.90 9.82 -10.58
C ALA A 27 3.62 9.50 -11.38
N ALA A 28 2.93 8.40 -11.06
CA ALA A 28 1.66 8.01 -11.66
C ALA A 28 0.43 8.58 -10.94
N ASN A 29 0.61 9.41 -9.91
CA ASN A 29 -0.46 9.94 -9.04
C ASN A 29 -1.31 8.81 -8.40
N LEU A 30 -0.64 7.75 -7.97
CA LEU A 30 -1.21 6.62 -7.24
C LEU A 30 -0.73 6.66 -5.79
N SER A 31 -1.63 6.47 -4.85
CA SER A 31 -1.28 6.31 -3.44
C SER A 31 -0.73 4.90 -3.20
N CYS A 32 0.36 4.78 -2.47
CA CYS A 32 0.87 3.50 -2.00
C CYS A 32 1.20 3.54 -0.51
N TYR A 33 1.06 2.40 0.15
CA TYR A 33 1.40 2.23 1.56
C TYR A 33 2.05 0.88 1.80
N PHE A 34 3.18 0.85 2.49
CA PHE A 34 3.81 -0.37 2.96
C PHE A 34 3.49 -0.54 4.44
N SER A 35 2.87 -1.67 4.77
CA SER A 35 2.41 -1.99 6.12
C SER A 35 3.08 -3.26 6.63
N ASP A 36 3.25 -3.37 7.93
CA ASP A 36 3.70 -4.60 8.61
C ASP A 36 2.52 -5.41 9.18
N SER A 37 1.28 -5.01 8.89
CA SER A 37 0.06 -5.69 9.34
C SER A 37 -1.03 -5.59 8.28
N GLU A 38 -1.81 -6.66 8.13
CA GLU A 38 -2.98 -6.66 7.25
C GLU A 38 -4.04 -5.69 7.75
N ASN A 39 -4.26 -5.61 9.07
CA ASN A 39 -5.24 -4.69 9.65
C ASN A 39 -4.90 -3.23 9.34
N ASP A 40 -3.64 -2.83 9.54
CA ASP A 40 -3.21 -1.44 9.28
C ASP A 40 -3.31 -1.09 7.78
N ALA A 41 -3.03 -2.08 6.91
CA ALA A 41 -3.19 -1.91 5.47
C ALA A 41 -4.68 -1.70 5.08
N LEU A 42 -5.58 -2.47 5.68
CA LEU A 42 -7.02 -2.37 5.46
C LEU A 42 -7.58 -1.05 6.02
N ASP A 43 -7.17 -0.65 7.23
CA ASP A 43 -7.57 0.62 7.85
C ASP A 43 -7.11 1.82 7.02
N TRP A 44 -5.87 1.78 6.50
CA TRP A 44 -5.37 2.81 5.59
C TRP A 44 -6.17 2.86 4.29
N LEU A 45 -6.46 1.72 3.66
CA LEU A 45 -7.29 1.66 2.45
C LEU A 45 -8.70 2.20 2.71
N ALA A 46 -9.32 1.83 3.83
CA ALA A 46 -10.64 2.32 4.24
C ALA A 46 -10.65 3.86 4.42
N SER A 47 -9.56 4.44 4.97
CA SER A 47 -9.41 5.90 5.10
C SER A 47 -9.40 6.64 3.76
N LEU A 48 -9.02 5.94 2.69
CA LEU A 48 -9.04 6.43 1.30
C LEU A 48 -10.33 6.10 0.56
N GLY A 49 -11.33 5.55 1.25
CA GLY A 49 -12.59 5.11 0.63
C GLY A 49 -12.45 3.85 -0.21
N CYS A 50 -11.37 3.07 -0.05
CA CYS A 50 -11.19 1.78 -0.70
C CYS A 50 -11.73 0.69 0.21
N PHE A 51 -12.83 0.08 -0.18
CA PHE A 51 -13.49 -0.98 0.57
C PHE A 51 -13.49 -2.27 -0.24
N LEU A 52 -13.51 -3.40 0.45
CA LEU A 52 -13.85 -4.66 -0.17
C LEU A 52 -15.34 -4.60 -0.53
N GLU A 53 -15.69 -4.67 -1.80
CA GLU A 53 -17.07 -4.96 -2.17
C GLU A 53 -17.37 -6.39 -1.71
N VAL A 54 -18.24 -6.50 -0.72
CA VAL A 54 -18.79 -7.78 -0.27
C VAL A 54 -20.18 -7.86 -0.90
N ASP A 55 -20.35 -8.73 -1.90
CA ASP A 55 -21.66 -9.17 -2.41
C ASP A 55 -22.44 -9.93 -1.33
#